data_AF-A0A645BSH4-F1
#
_entry.id   AF-A0A645BSH4-F1
#
_cell.length_a   1.000
_cell.length_b   1.000
_cell.length_c   1.000
_cell.angle_alpha   90.00
_cell.angle_beta   90.00
_cell.angle_gamma   90.00
#
_symmetry.space_group_name_H-M   'P 1'
#
loop_
_entity.id
_entity.type
_entity.pdbx_description
1 polymer ?
#
loop_
_entity_poly.entity_id
_entity_poly.type
_entity_poly.pdbx_seq_one_letter_code
_entity_poly.pdbx_strand_id
1 'polypeptide(L)'
;MAAVFQLANPIGFDAPDEQPVGLLIFLLVPEAATQKHLEILSEIAELLSDSQLRERLKSSTDAQQLHGMIDSWQSSINSQA
;
A
#
# COMPACT_ATOMS: atom_id res chain seq x y z
N MET A 1 11.25 7.47 1.04
CA MET A 1 10.24 7.64 2.12
C MET A 1 8.88 7.27 1.56
N ALA A 2 7.96 6.74 2.36
CA ALA A 2 6.61 6.43 1.90
C ALA A 2 5.57 7.05 2.83
N ALA A 3 4.37 7.30 2.31
CA ALA A 3 3.22 7.74 3.08
C ALA A 3 1.96 7.04 2.56
N VAL A 4 1.05 6.71 3.49
CA VAL A 4 -0.23 6.06 3.17
C VAL A 4 -1.36 6.95 3.64
N PHE A 5 -2.32 7.18 2.76
CA PHE A 5 -3.49 8.02 3.02
C PHE A 5 -4.74 7.20 2.80
N GLN A 6 -5.53 7.07 3.85
CA GLN A 6 -6.89 6.57 3.78
C GLN A 6 -7.83 7.77 3.74
N LEU A 7 -8.59 7.90 2.65
CA LEU A 7 -9.50 9.02 2.45
C LEU A 7 -10.83 8.73 3.13
N ALA A 8 -11.34 9.71 3.88
CA ALA A 8 -12.70 9.64 4.45
C ALA A 8 -13.77 9.57 3.35
N ASN A 9 -13.54 10.25 2.23
CA ASN A 9 -14.38 10.20 1.04
C ASN A 9 -13.51 9.77 -0.15
N PRO A 10 -13.76 8.58 -0.74
CA PRO A 10 -13.06 8.15 -1.94
C PRO A 10 -13.23 9.14 -3.09
N ILE A 11 -12.21 9.28 -3.93
CA ILE A 11 -12.17 10.23 -5.05
C ILE A 11 -12.14 9.51 -6.40
N GLY A 12 -12.71 10.13 -7.43
CA GLY A 12 -12.49 9.69 -8.81
C GLY A 12 -11.02 9.85 -9.18
N PHE A 13 -10.38 8.76 -9.61
CA PHE A 13 -8.95 8.73 -9.96
C PHE A 13 -8.69 7.95 -11.26
N ASP A 14 -9.73 7.75 -12.08
CA ASP A 14 -9.67 6.98 -13.33
C ASP A 14 -8.98 5.61 -13.13
N ALA A 15 -9.32 4.94 -12.02
CA ALA A 15 -8.79 3.63 -11.72
C ALA A 15 -9.23 2.61 -12.79
N PRO A 16 -8.41 1.57 -13.08
CA PRO A 16 -8.73 0.60 -14.14
C PRO A 16 -10.04 -0.18 -13.93
N ASP A 17 -10.51 -0.24 -12.69
CA ASP A 17 -11.76 -0.88 -12.27
C ASP A 17 -12.94 0.09 -12.21
N GLU A 18 -12.73 1.34 -12.62
CA GLU A 18 -13.71 2.45 -12.58
C GLU A 18 -14.26 2.74 -11.16
N GLN A 19 -13.57 2.28 -10.11
CA GLN A 19 -13.97 2.53 -8.72
C GLN A 19 -13.31 3.79 -8.15
N PRO A 20 -14.00 4.52 -7.25
CA PRO A 20 -13.37 5.58 -6.48
C PRO A 20 -12.20 5.07 -5.62
N VAL A 21 -11.09 5.80 -5.62
CA VAL A 21 -9.90 5.46 -4.85
C VAL A 21 -10.01 6.03 -3.44
N GLY A 22 -9.98 5.14 -2.44
CA GLY A 22 -9.99 5.51 -1.02
C GLY A 22 -8.66 5.30 -0.29
N LEU A 23 -7.69 4.62 -0.92
CA LEU A 23 -6.38 4.34 -0.35
C LEU A 23 -5.30 4.77 -1.34
N LEU A 24 -4.39 5.64 -0.89
CA LEU A 24 -3.29 6.15 -1.69
C LEU A 24 -1.96 5.82 -1.00
N ILE A 25 -0.98 5.36 -1.78
CA ILE A 25 0.38 5.13 -1.31
C ILE A 25 1.31 6.03 -2.12
N PHE A 26 2.05 6.88 -1.43
CA PHE A 26 3.04 7.78 -2.03
C PHE A 26 4.43 7.26 -1.73
N LEU A 27 5.27 7.18 -2.76
CA LEU A 27 6.67 6.81 -2.63
C LEU A 27 7.55 7.97 -3.10
N LEU A 28 8.32 8.54 -2.17
CA LEU A 28 9.36 9.51 -2.48
C LEU A 28 10.66 8.76 -2.74
N VAL A 29 11.07 8.82 -4.01
CA VAL A 29 12.28 8.19 -4.54
C VAL A 29 13.26 9.30 -4.93
N PRO A 30 14.50 9.29 -4.41
CA PRO A 30 15.52 10.23 -4.87
C PRO A 30 15.95 9.89 -6.30
N GLU A 31 16.25 10.92 -7.10
CA GLU A 31 16.59 10.80 -8.53
C GLU A 31 17.76 9.82 -8.79
N ALA A 32 18.70 9.70 -7.85
CA ALA A 32 19.84 8.80 -7.95
C ALA A 32 19.53 7.31 -7.66
N ALA A 33 18.30 6.94 -7.28
CA ALA A 33 17.94 5.56 -6.93
C ALA A 33 17.42 4.77 -8.13
N THR A 34 18.32 4.04 -8.79
CA THR A 34 18.09 3.39 -10.09
C THR A 34 17.38 2.03 -10.04
N GLN A 35 17.26 1.38 -8.88
CA GLN A 35 16.59 0.05 -8.78
C GLN A 35 15.67 -0.11 -7.56
N LYS A 36 16.04 0.49 -6.43
CA LYS A 36 15.40 0.26 -5.12
C LYS A 36 13.92 0.63 -5.08
N HIS A 37 13.46 1.53 -5.95
CA HIS A 37 12.04 1.88 -6.03
C HIS A 37 11.18 0.78 -6.66
N LEU A 38 11.72 -0.01 -7.60
CA LEU A 38 10.98 -1.12 -8.21
C LEU A 38 10.80 -2.29 -7.24
N GLU A 39 11.79 -2.53 -6.37
CA GLU A 39 11.69 -3.50 -5.27
C GLU A 39 10.58 -3.09 -4.29
N ILE A 40 10.60 -1.83 -3.84
CA ILE A 40 9.56 -1.30 -2.95
C ILE A 40 8.18 -1.35 -3.60
N LEU A 41 8.07 -1.00 -4.89
CA LEU A 41 6.81 -1.10 -5.63
C LEU A 41 6.32 -2.54 -5.74
N SER A 42 7.23 -3.51 -5.92
CA SER A 42 6.88 -4.93 -5.95
C SER A 42 6.35 -5.41 -4.59
N GLU A 43 7.00 -5.02 -3.49
CA GLU A 43 6.54 -5.34 -2.14
C GLU A 43 5.17 -4.71 -1.84
N ILE A 44 4.96 -3.44 -2.23
CA ILE A 44 3.67 -2.76 -2.08
C ILE A 44 2.59 -3.47 -2.91
N ALA A 45 2.92 -3.90 -4.13
CA ALA A 45 1.98 -4.64 -4.98
C ALA A 45 1.62 -6.00 -4.35
N GLU A 46 2.58 -6.70 -3.76
CA GLU A 46 2.34 -7.95 -3.03
C GLU A 46 1.45 -7.73 -1.80
N LEU A 47 1.77 -6.73 -0.97
CA LEU A 47 0.97 -6.30 0.18
C LEU A 47 -0.49 -6.07 -0.20
N LEU A 48 -0.73 -5.34 -1.29
CA LEU A 48 -2.07 -5.01 -1.76
C LEU A 48 -2.79 -6.15 -2.50
N SER A 49 -2.05 -7.16 -2.93
CA SER A 49 -2.62 -8.36 -3.58
C SER A 49 -3.40 -9.23 -2.59
N ASP A 50 -3.01 -9.21 -1.31
CA ASP A 50 -3.77 -9.85 -0.22
C ASP A 50 -5.13 -9.14 -0.03
N SER A 51 -6.20 -9.85 -0.39
CA SER A 51 -7.56 -9.34 -0.28
C SER A 51 -8.02 -9.13 1.16
N GLN A 52 -7.61 -9.98 2.11
CA GLN A 52 -7.98 -9.81 3.51
C GLN A 52 -7.30 -8.59 4.10
N LEU A 53 -6.00 -8.43 3.83
CA LEU A 53 -5.27 -7.24 4.29
C LEU A 53 -5.84 -5.97 3.67
N ARG A 54 -6.10 -5.96 2.37
CA ARG A 54 -6.67 -4.80 1.67
C ARG A 54 -8.00 -4.36 2.26
N GLU A 55 -8.91 -5.28 2.57
CA GLU A 55 -10.18 -4.93 3.21
C GLU A 55 -10.00 -4.42 4.66
N ARG A 56 -9.03 -4.96 5.39
CA ARG A 56 -8.66 -4.44 6.72
C ARG A 56 -8.08 -3.03 6.65
N LEU A 57 -7.22 -2.74 5.67
CA LEU A 57 -6.67 -1.41 5.45
C LEU A 57 -7.77 -0.41 5.08
N LYS A 58 -8.74 -0.80 4.24
CA LYS A 58 -9.89 0.03 3.86
C LYS A 58 -10.86 0.32 5.01
N SER A 59 -10.97 -0.58 5.98
CA SER A 59 -11.89 -0.47 7.12
C SER A 59 -11.25 0.10 8.39
N SER A 60 -9.93 0.32 8.39
CA SER A 60 -9.25 0.98 9.51
C SER A 60 -9.86 2.36 9.74
N THR A 61 -9.92 2.79 11.00
CA THR A 61 -10.37 4.15 11.37
C THR A 61 -9.29 4.91 12.14
N ASP A 62 -8.14 4.25 12.37
CA ASP A 62 -7.03 4.77 13.13
C ASP A 62 -5.72 4.64 12.34
N ALA A 63 -4.93 5.72 12.35
CA ALA A 63 -3.69 5.79 11.60
C ALA A 63 -2.59 4.90 12.22
N GLN A 64 -2.55 4.75 13.55
CA GLN A 64 -1.61 3.85 14.20
C GLN A 64 -1.94 2.39 13.89
N GLN A 65 -3.21 2.04 13.87
CA GLN A 65 -3.66 0.70 13.50
C GLN A 65 -3.33 0.39 12.04
N LEU A 66 -3.57 1.34 11.13
CA LEU A 66 -3.20 1.20 9.71
C LEU A 66 -1.69 1.03 9.54
N HIS A 67 -0.88 1.86 10.20
CA HIS A 67 0.57 1.72 10.19
C HIS A 67 1.01 0.37 10.74
N GLY A 68 0.45 -0.06 11.89
CA GLY A 68 0.77 -1.35 12.51
C GLY A 68 0.43 -2.55 11.61
N MET A 69 -0.67 -2.49 10.86
CA MET A 69 -1.01 -3.54 9.89
C MET A 69 0.04 -3.67 8.78
N ILE A 70 0.52 -2.54 8.26
CA ILE A 70 1.56 -2.51 7.21
C ILE A 70 2.91 -2.97 7.77
N ASP A 71 3.29 -2.50 8.96
CA ASP A 71 4.55 -2.84 9.61
C ASP A 71 4.63 -4.31 10.04
N SER A 72 3.49 -4.89 10.47
CA SER A 72 3.39 -6.30 10.85
C SER A 72 3.24 -7.26 9.65
N TRP A 73 3.04 -6.73 8.45
CA TRP A 73 2.89 -7.57 7.27
C TRP A 73 4.22 -8.24 6.93
N GLN A 74 4.15 -9.54 6.67
CA GLN A 74 5.30 -10.33 6.23
C GLN A 74 5.01 -10.87 4.84
N SER A 75 5.93 -10.58 3.91
CA SER A 75 5.86 -11.10 2.55
C SER A 75 5.81 -12.62 2.58
N SER A 76 4.84 -13.17 1.84
CA SER A 76 4.67 -14.61 1.67
C SER A 76 5.81 -15.22 0.85
N ILE A 77 6.52 -14.40 0.07
CA ILE A 77 7.65 -14.79 -0.78
C ILE A 77 8.91 -15.12 0.04
N ASN A 78 9.10 -14.50 1.21
CA ASN A 78 10.27 -14.76 2.07
C ASN A 78 10.14 -15.98 2.99
N SER A 79 9.02 -16.72 2.95
CA SER A 79 8.79 -17.91 3.80
C SER A 79 9.31 -19.23 3.19
N GLN A 80 10.04 -19.18 2.06
CA GLN A 80 10.60 -20.38 1.39
C GLN A 80 12.11 -20.29 1.09
N ALA A 81 12.87 -19.48 1.84
CA ALA A 81 14.34 -19.47 1.78
C ALA A 81 14.95 -20.08 3.03
#